data_AF-A0A3D5SMC2-F1
#
_entry.id   AF-A0A3D5SMC2-F1
#
_cell.length_a   1.000
_cell.length_b   1.000
_cell.length_c   1.000
_cell.angle_alpha   90.00
_cell.angle_beta   90.00
_cell.angle_gamma   90.00
#
_symmetry.space_group_name_H-M   'P 1'
#
loop_
_entity.id
_entity.type
_entity.pdbx_description
1 polymer ?
#
loop_
_entity_poly.entity_id
_entity_poly.type
_entity_poly.pdbx_seq_one_letter_code
_entity_poly.pdbx_strand_id
1 'polypeptide(L)'
;RAESLLADIFEQAGWRVEREPYRQRSRLDMIVRRPGVVYAVEVKAAVEGRGDRLVPLFAQAVLQSLRGAGKNAAPLAVVAAPKISQSAADQVLKFAEHYAPDAAAGVIDFEGLRLFRGPHLDGLNAEAPRVSSLASKSPRVSGHLFSDLNQWMLKVLLAPEVPEELLSAPRGQYRNASQLARAAKVSVMSAFRFVQQLQDEGYLSESNPYLSLVRREDLFRRWQASAVRSLKEVPMRYLLKGDPRAQLRKMLGSGRACLALFAAADALKLGFVEGVPPYVYVERIQPSNLSVWKNLRRCGPSESPELILRQAPAPQSVFRGLVRPNGMATSDVLQVWVDVSSHPSRGREQADLIRKRVLERVIKEKR
;
A
#
# COMPACT_ATOMS: atom_id res chain seq x y z
N ARG A 1 -28.19 5.81 -3.23
CA ARG A 1 -27.46 4.69 -2.57
C ARG A 1 -27.44 4.84 -1.05
N ALA A 2 -26.93 5.95 -0.50
CA ALA A 2 -26.93 6.18 0.96
C ALA A 2 -28.34 6.25 1.54
N GLU A 3 -29.26 6.98 0.89
CA GLU A 3 -30.69 7.05 1.26
C GLU A 3 -31.34 5.66 1.30
N SER A 4 -31.16 4.86 0.25
CA SER A 4 -31.71 3.50 0.15
C SER A 4 -31.19 2.62 1.28
N LEU A 5 -29.88 2.62 1.53
CA LEU A 5 -29.27 1.85 2.62
C LEU A 5 -29.81 2.28 3.98
N LEU A 6 -29.93 3.59 4.22
CA LEU A 6 -30.45 4.11 5.49
C LEU A 6 -31.91 3.73 5.69
N ALA A 7 -32.74 3.83 4.65
CA ALA A 7 -34.13 3.40 4.70
C ALA A 7 -34.24 1.90 5.04
N ASP A 8 -33.44 1.06 4.38
CA ASP A 8 -33.43 -0.39 4.64
C ASP A 8 -33.00 -0.71 6.09
N ILE A 9 -32.02 0.03 6.65
CA ILE A 9 -31.62 -0.10 8.06
C ILE A 9 -32.80 0.18 9.01
N PHE A 10 -33.55 1.25 8.74
CA PHE A 10 -34.73 1.61 9.53
C PHE A 10 -35.85 0.58 9.39
N GLU A 11 -36.18 0.17 8.17
CA GLU A 11 -37.23 -0.82 7.88
C GLU A 11 -36.92 -2.17 8.55
N GLN A 12 -35.67 -2.65 8.47
CA GLN A 12 -35.23 -3.89 9.14
C GLN A 12 -35.34 -3.80 10.67
N ALA A 13 -35.19 -2.61 11.24
CA ALA A 13 -35.37 -2.35 12.66
C ALA A 13 -36.84 -2.07 13.05
N GLY A 14 -37.79 -2.29 12.15
CA GLY A 14 -39.22 -2.14 12.40
C GLY A 14 -39.75 -0.71 12.38
N TRP A 15 -39.00 0.24 11.81
CA TRP A 15 -39.47 1.61 11.63
C TRP A 15 -40.32 1.73 10.36
N ARG A 16 -41.32 2.60 10.40
CA ARG A 16 -42.07 3.01 9.21
C ARG A 16 -41.31 4.14 8.51
N VAL A 17 -40.90 3.91 7.26
CA VAL A 17 -40.14 4.87 6.45
C VAL A 17 -41.03 5.48 5.36
N GLU A 18 -41.01 6.80 5.25
CA GLU A 18 -41.64 7.60 4.19
C GLU A 18 -40.52 8.32 3.43
N ARG A 19 -40.21 7.87 2.21
CA ARG A 19 -39.13 8.41 1.38
C ARG A 19 -39.62 9.64 0.60
N GLU A 20 -38.79 10.67 0.49
CA GLU A 20 -39.09 11.94 -0.20
C GLU A 20 -40.49 12.52 0.11
N PRO A 21 -40.86 12.75 1.38
CA PRO A 21 -42.17 13.26 1.74
C PRO A 21 -42.38 14.67 1.15
N TYR A 22 -43.42 14.83 0.33
CA TYR A 22 -43.78 16.14 -0.21
C TYR A 22 -44.44 16.99 0.87
N ARG A 23 -43.62 17.69 1.68
CA ARG A 23 -44.08 18.73 2.60
C ARG A 23 -43.67 20.11 2.09
N GLN A 24 -44.65 21.00 2.04
CA GLN A 24 -44.51 22.38 1.55
C GLN A 24 -43.21 23.03 2.08
N ARG A 25 -42.28 23.33 1.16
CA ARG A 25 -41.04 24.11 1.34
C ARG A 25 -39.78 23.43 1.94
N SER A 26 -39.73 22.10 2.12
CA SER A 26 -38.47 21.38 2.39
C SER A 26 -38.49 19.97 1.79
N ARG A 27 -37.57 19.65 0.88
CA ARG A 27 -37.39 18.31 0.31
C ARG A 27 -36.50 17.51 1.26
N LEU A 28 -37.11 16.92 2.29
CA LEU A 28 -36.44 15.95 3.15
C LEU A 28 -36.15 14.67 2.38
N ASP A 29 -35.05 14.01 2.71
CA ASP A 29 -34.74 12.69 2.15
C ASP A 29 -35.74 11.62 2.65
N MET A 30 -36.08 11.64 3.95
CA MET A 30 -37.10 10.73 4.51
C MET A 30 -37.69 11.22 5.85
N ILE A 31 -38.87 10.67 6.18
CA ILE A 31 -39.42 10.69 7.55
C ILE A 31 -39.50 9.26 8.05
N VAL A 32 -38.97 9.02 9.26
CA VAL A 32 -39.03 7.70 9.90
C VAL A 32 -39.81 7.77 11.20
N ARG A 33 -40.63 6.75 11.45
CA ARG A 33 -41.56 6.72 12.59
C ARG A 33 -41.49 5.38 13.32
N ARG A 34 -41.51 5.45 14.65
CA ARG A 34 -41.79 4.32 15.55
C ARG A 34 -42.66 4.82 16.72
N PRO A 35 -43.28 3.93 17.52
CA PRO A 35 -43.99 4.37 18.72
C PRO A 35 -43.10 5.26 19.59
N GLY A 36 -43.59 6.46 19.90
CA GLY A 36 -42.91 7.45 20.76
C GLY A 36 -41.99 8.45 20.07
N VAL A 37 -41.61 8.27 18.79
CA VAL A 37 -40.73 9.24 18.10
C VAL A 37 -40.91 9.26 16.58
N VAL A 38 -40.79 10.47 16.02
CA VAL A 38 -40.77 10.73 14.58
C VAL A 38 -39.52 11.53 14.27
N TYR A 39 -38.72 11.08 13.30
CA TYR A 39 -37.55 11.81 12.81
C TYR A 39 -37.76 12.35 11.40
N ALA A 40 -37.35 13.60 11.19
CA ALA A 40 -37.13 14.18 9.87
C ALA A 40 -35.65 14.02 9.54
N VAL A 41 -35.37 13.24 8.50
CA VAL A 41 -34.03 12.72 8.24
C VAL A 41 -33.45 13.38 7.00
N GLU A 42 -32.20 13.81 7.13
CA GLU A 42 -31.36 14.27 6.03
C GLU A 42 -30.08 13.45 5.99
N VAL A 43 -29.74 12.96 4.80
CA VAL A 43 -28.52 12.21 4.57
C VAL A 43 -27.61 12.94 3.58
N LYS A 44 -26.31 12.92 3.87
CA LYS A 44 -25.29 13.49 2.98
C LYS A 44 -24.18 12.48 2.76
N ALA A 45 -23.88 12.19 1.51
CA ALA A 45 -22.88 11.22 1.12
C ALA A 45 -21.57 11.90 0.70
N ALA A 46 -20.46 11.51 1.34
CA ALA A 46 -19.11 11.86 0.94
C ALA A 46 -18.51 10.80 0.00
N VAL A 47 -17.56 11.21 -0.83
CA VAL A 47 -16.75 10.29 -1.65
C VAL A 47 -15.72 9.55 -0.77
N GLU A 48 -15.27 10.16 0.32
CA GLU A 48 -14.27 9.63 1.26
C GLU A 48 -14.74 9.77 2.71
N GLY A 49 -14.45 8.77 3.56
CA GLY A 49 -14.90 8.73 4.96
C GLY A 49 -14.00 9.46 5.96
N ARG A 50 -13.42 10.60 5.57
CA ARG A 50 -12.53 11.38 6.45
C ARG A 50 -13.32 12.39 7.26
N GLY A 51 -12.96 12.57 8.54
CA GLY A 51 -13.65 13.50 9.44
C GLY A 51 -13.73 14.95 8.93
N ASP A 52 -12.69 15.45 8.27
CA ASP A 52 -12.65 16.79 7.68
C ASP A 52 -13.61 16.98 6.49
N ARG A 53 -14.08 15.89 5.89
CA ARG A 53 -15.15 15.91 4.86
C ARG A 53 -16.53 15.64 5.44
N LEU A 54 -16.61 14.74 6.42
CA LEU A 54 -17.86 14.32 7.02
C LEU A 54 -18.47 15.41 7.91
N VAL A 55 -17.66 16.14 8.69
CA VAL A 55 -18.15 17.17 9.61
C VAL A 55 -18.90 18.30 8.89
N PRO A 56 -18.39 18.91 7.80
CA PRO A 56 -19.14 19.93 7.05
C PRO A 56 -20.47 19.40 6.47
N LEU A 57 -20.48 18.16 5.97
CA LEU A 57 -21.69 17.53 5.43
C LEU A 57 -22.70 17.23 6.54
N PHE A 58 -22.23 16.83 7.72
CA PHE A 58 -23.06 16.62 8.89
C PHE A 58 -23.72 17.94 9.32
N ALA A 59 -22.95 19.02 9.43
CA ALA A 59 -23.50 20.34 9.75
C ALA A 59 -24.57 20.79 8.75
N GLN A 60 -24.35 20.54 7.45
CA GLN A 60 -25.35 20.79 6.41
C GLN A 60 -26.62 19.94 6.61
N ALA A 61 -26.48 18.64 6.89
CA ALA A 61 -27.60 17.74 7.16
C ALA A 61 -28.40 18.16 8.41
N VAL A 62 -27.74 18.67 9.45
CA VAL A 62 -28.40 19.22 10.64
C VAL A 62 -29.28 20.40 10.25
N LEU A 63 -28.75 21.38 9.52
CA LEU A 63 -29.52 22.56 9.11
C LEU A 63 -30.74 22.21 8.26
N GLN A 64 -30.61 21.23 7.37
CA GLN A 64 -31.70 20.80 6.49
C GLN A 64 -32.75 19.97 7.24
N SER A 65 -32.33 19.05 8.12
CA SER A 65 -33.25 18.25 8.94
C SER A 65 -34.02 19.13 9.94
N LEU A 66 -33.38 20.11 10.55
CA LEU A 66 -34.03 21.10 11.43
C LEU A 66 -35.15 21.85 10.71
N ARG A 67 -34.88 22.30 9.48
CA ARG A 67 -35.88 23.00 8.67
C ARG A 67 -37.06 22.09 8.29
N GLY A 68 -36.80 20.83 7.96
CA GLY A 68 -37.84 19.88 7.56
C GLY A 68 -38.62 19.28 8.74
N ALA A 69 -38.03 19.23 9.93
CA ALA A 69 -38.64 18.66 11.13
C ALA A 69 -39.93 19.40 11.57
N GLY A 70 -39.91 20.74 11.51
CA GLY A 70 -41.01 21.56 12.02
C GLY A 70 -41.28 21.28 13.50
N LYS A 71 -42.56 21.30 13.92
CA LYS A 71 -42.97 21.06 15.32
C LYS A 71 -43.26 19.59 15.67
N ASN A 72 -43.30 18.71 14.67
CA ASN A 72 -43.91 17.37 14.81
C ASN A 72 -42.90 16.22 14.61
N ALA A 73 -41.62 16.54 14.44
CA ALA A 73 -40.55 15.56 14.29
C ALA A 73 -39.27 16.09 14.94
N ALA A 74 -38.41 15.20 15.41
CA ALA A 74 -37.05 15.54 15.79
C ALA A 74 -36.15 15.53 14.54
N PRO A 75 -35.14 16.41 14.44
CA PRO A 75 -34.19 16.38 13.33
C PRO A 75 -33.20 15.22 13.51
N LEU A 76 -32.91 14.51 12.42
CA LEU A 76 -31.87 13.50 12.34
C LEU A 76 -30.96 13.77 11.15
N ALA A 77 -29.70 14.08 11.44
CA ALA A 77 -28.67 14.27 10.44
C ALA A 77 -27.82 13.02 10.30
N VAL A 78 -27.67 12.50 9.08
CA VAL A 78 -26.86 11.30 8.80
C VAL A 78 -25.81 11.61 7.76
N VAL A 79 -24.57 11.19 8.00
CA VAL A 79 -23.52 11.19 6.98
C VAL A 79 -23.15 9.79 6.55
N ALA A 80 -22.86 9.63 5.27
CA ALA A 80 -22.49 8.37 4.67
C ALA A 80 -21.22 8.49 3.83
N ALA A 81 -20.42 7.43 3.76
CA ALA A 81 -19.31 7.31 2.82
C ALA A 81 -19.09 5.82 2.47
N PRO A 82 -18.26 5.50 1.45
CA PRO A 82 -17.97 4.10 1.14
C PRO A 82 -17.44 3.29 2.33
N LYS A 83 -16.57 3.88 3.14
CA LYS A 83 -15.98 3.31 4.34
C LYS A 83 -15.63 4.44 5.31
N ILE A 84 -15.95 4.31 6.59
CA ILE A 84 -15.64 5.31 7.61
C ILE A 84 -14.86 4.63 8.74
N SER A 85 -13.75 5.23 9.19
CA SER A 85 -13.01 4.71 10.35
C SER A 85 -13.74 5.08 11.65
N GLN A 86 -13.55 4.28 12.70
CA GLN A 86 -14.15 4.54 14.01
C GLN A 86 -13.80 5.95 14.52
N SER A 87 -12.53 6.37 14.37
CA SER A 87 -12.10 7.70 14.78
C SER A 87 -12.79 8.84 14.01
N ALA A 88 -13.05 8.66 12.72
CA ALA A 88 -13.75 9.67 11.93
C ALA A 88 -15.23 9.75 12.32
N ALA A 89 -15.86 8.60 12.59
CA ALA A 89 -17.23 8.56 13.09
C ALA A 89 -17.34 9.19 14.48
N ASP A 90 -16.43 8.87 15.41
CA ASP A 90 -16.37 9.47 16.75
C ASP A 90 -16.17 11.00 16.67
N GLN A 91 -15.37 11.48 15.71
CA GLN A 91 -15.20 12.92 15.49
C GLN A 91 -16.53 13.60 15.09
N VAL A 92 -17.31 12.98 14.21
CA VAL A 92 -18.63 13.48 13.81
C VAL A 92 -19.60 13.47 15.01
N LEU A 93 -19.63 12.38 15.79
CA LEU A 93 -20.52 12.28 16.95
C LEU A 93 -20.16 13.26 18.07
N LYS A 94 -18.86 13.49 18.33
CA LYS A 94 -18.38 14.53 19.26
C LYS A 94 -18.73 15.93 18.77
N PHE A 95 -18.64 16.18 17.47
CA PHE A 95 -19.08 17.45 16.89
C PHE A 95 -20.59 17.64 17.07
N ALA A 96 -21.39 16.61 16.80
CA ALA A 96 -22.83 16.64 16.99
C ALA A 96 -23.21 16.93 18.44
N GLU A 97 -22.55 16.26 19.40
CA GLU A 97 -22.75 16.49 20.83
C GLU A 97 -22.54 17.94 21.24
N HIS A 98 -21.48 18.57 20.72
CA HIS A 98 -21.08 19.91 21.15
C HIS A 98 -21.87 21.02 20.45
N TYR A 99 -22.17 20.85 19.15
CA TYR A 99 -22.72 21.92 18.32
C TYR A 99 -24.18 21.71 17.90
N ALA A 100 -24.72 20.51 18.06
CA ALA A 100 -26.09 20.19 17.69
C ALA A 100 -26.75 19.22 18.70
N PRO A 101 -26.77 19.56 20.01
CA PRO A 101 -27.25 18.65 21.05
C PRO A 101 -28.72 18.24 20.89
N ASP A 102 -29.54 19.10 20.28
CA ASP A 102 -30.97 18.89 20.04
C ASP A 102 -31.25 18.10 18.74
N ALA A 103 -30.22 17.78 17.96
CA ALA A 103 -30.34 16.95 16.77
C ALA A 103 -29.80 15.55 17.00
N ALA A 104 -30.57 14.56 16.56
CA ALA A 104 -30.07 13.21 16.47
C ALA A 104 -29.02 13.13 15.35
N ALA A 105 -28.04 12.25 15.54
CA ALA A 105 -26.91 12.09 14.64
C ALA A 105 -26.77 10.64 14.18
N GLY A 106 -26.32 10.46 12.94
CA GLY A 106 -25.99 9.16 12.38
C GLY A 106 -24.74 9.22 11.52
N VAL A 107 -23.95 8.15 11.58
CA VAL A 107 -22.82 7.87 10.71
C VAL A 107 -22.98 6.46 10.20
N ILE A 108 -23.06 6.29 8.89
CA ILE A 108 -23.15 4.98 8.25
C ILE A 108 -22.09 4.82 7.16
N ASP A 109 -21.65 3.60 6.90
CA ASP A 109 -20.86 3.31 5.71
C ASP A 109 -21.46 2.15 4.89
N PHE A 110 -20.88 1.89 3.72
CA PHE A 110 -21.34 0.82 2.84
C PHE A 110 -20.72 -0.55 3.19
N GLU A 111 -19.85 -0.62 4.20
CA GLU A 111 -19.23 -1.86 4.71
C GLU A 111 -19.95 -2.41 5.96
N GLY A 112 -20.87 -1.64 6.55
CA GLY A 112 -21.75 -2.06 7.63
C GLY A 112 -21.56 -1.31 8.95
N LEU A 113 -20.65 -0.33 9.02
CA LEU A 113 -20.57 0.57 10.18
C LEU A 113 -21.86 1.37 10.29
N ARG A 114 -22.45 1.37 11.49
CA ARG A 114 -23.64 2.16 11.81
C ARG A 114 -23.50 2.67 13.24
N LEU A 115 -23.40 3.99 13.39
CA LEU A 115 -23.37 4.65 14.70
C LEU A 115 -24.38 5.78 14.71
N PHE A 116 -25.29 5.73 15.66
CA PHE A 116 -26.37 6.66 15.85
C PHE A 116 -26.41 7.14 17.29
N ARG A 117 -26.80 8.40 17.45
CA ARG A 117 -27.08 9.07 18.72
C ARG A 117 -28.44 9.71 18.63
N GLY A 118 -29.32 9.38 19.57
CA GLY A 118 -30.63 10.02 19.71
C GLY A 118 -31.67 9.05 20.27
N PRO A 119 -32.80 9.57 20.79
CA PRO A 119 -33.87 8.75 21.32
C PRO A 119 -34.23 7.57 20.41
N HIS A 120 -34.18 6.36 20.96
CA HIS A 120 -34.57 5.12 20.30
C HIS A 120 -33.72 4.67 19.10
N LEU A 121 -32.53 5.26 18.89
CA LEU A 121 -31.65 4.89 17.78
C LEU A 121 -30.56 3.86 18.16
N ASP A 122 -30.33 3.59 19.44
CA ASP A 122 -29.24 2.71 19.91
C ASP A 122 -29.30 1.30 19.29
N GLY A 123 -30.51 0.77 19.07
CA GLY A 123 -30.73 -0.54 18.45
C GLY A 123 -30.37 -0.61 16.95
N LEU A 124 -30.04 0.52 16.33
CA LEU A 124 -29.57 0.59 14.94
C LEU A 124 -28.04 0.47 14.83
N ASN A 125 -27.35 0.60 15.97
CA ASN A 125 -25.90 0.61 16.01
C ASN A 125 -25.33 -0.77 15.67
N ALA A 126 -24.31 -0.78 14.83
CA ALA A 126 -23.50 -1.94 14.56
C ALA A 126 -22.07 -1.52 14.28
N GLU A 127 -21.12 -2.22 14.90
CA GLU A 127 -19.74 -2.19 14.43
C GLU A 127 -19.73 -2.70 12.97
N ALA A 128 -18.88 -2.09 12.13
CA ALA A 128 -18.55 -2.74 10.86
C ALA A 128 -18.16 -4.19 11.18
N PRO A 129 -18.61 -5.18 10.39
CA PRO A 129 -18.21 -6.56 10.60
C PRO A 129 -16.70 -6.55 10.80
N ARG A 130 -16.23 -6.99 11.97
CA ARG A 130 -14.83 -7.33 12.16
C ARG A 130 -14.63 -8.47 11.19
N VAL A 131 -14.23 -8.14 9.97
CA VAL A 131 -13.77 -9.14 9.03
C VAL A 131 -12.53 -9.68 9.70
N SER A 132 -12.72 -10.75 10.46
CA SER A 132 -11.70 -11.73 10.72
C SER A 132 -11.07 -11.94 9.35
N SER A 133 -9.82 -11.56 9.22
CA SER A 133 -9.07 -11.48 7.99
C SER A 133 -8.76 -12.87 7.40
N LEU A 134 -9.69 -13.81 7.57
CA LEU A 134 -9.56 -15.24 7.30
C LEU A 134 -10.64 -15.76 6.35
N ALA A 135 -11.65 -14.95 5.97
CA ALA A 135 -12.64 -15.35 4.98
C ALA A 135 -12.49 -14.53 3.68
N SER A 136 -11.78 -15.14 2.73
CA SER A 136 -11.80 -14.90 1.29
C SER A 136 -12.53 -13.64 0.78
N LYS A 137 -11.81 -12.51 0.71
CA LYS A 137 -11.99 -11.63 -0.44
C LYS A 137 -11.32 -12.33 -1.60
N SER A 138 -12.10 -12.98 -2.48
CA SER A 138 -11.62 -13.35 -3.81
C SER A 138 -10.86 -12.16 -4.38
N PRO A 139 -9.65 -12.35 -4.94
CA PRO A 139 -8.84 -11.24 -5.38
C PRO A 139 -9.62 -10.53 -6.49
N ARG A 140 -10.23 -9.38 -6.16
CA ARG A 140 -10.22 -8.27 -7.12
C ARG A 140 -8.78 -8.23 -7.57
N VAL A 141 -8.52 -8.45 -8.85
CA VAL A 141 -7.16 -8.45 -9.42
C VAL A 141 -6.48 -7.19 -8.91
N SER A 142 -5.75 -7.34 -7.82
CA SER A 142 -5.14 -6.24 -7.10
C SER A 142 -4.14 -5.69 -8.09
N GLY A 143 -4.08 -4.38 -8.28
CA GLY A 143 -2.92 -3.79 -8.93
C GLY A 143 -1.66 -4.45 -8.36
N HIS A 144 -0.65 -4.77 -9.16
CA HIS A 144 0.52 -5.45 -8.59
C HIS A 144 1.19 -4.50 -7.58
N LEU A 145 0.96 -4.71 -6.27
CA LEU A 145 1.54 -3.89 -5.19
C LEU A 145 3.07 -3.87 -5.29
N PHE A 146 3.64 -4.94 -5.83
CA PHE A 146 5.06 -5.09 -6.12
C PHE A 146 5.36 -5.00 -7.62
N SER A 147 4.67 -4.12 -8.36
CA SER A 147 5.12 -3.69 -9.70
C SER A 147 6.46 -2.96 -9.62
N ASP A 148 7.17 -2.81 -10.73
CA ASP A 148 8.51 -2.22 -10.76
C ASP A 148 8.59 -0.85 -10.06
N LEU A 149 7.75 0.10 -10.47
CA LEU A 149 7.70 1.43 -9.84
C LEU A 149 7.20 1.39 -8.40
N ASN A 150 6.30 0.47 -8.06
CA ASN A 150 5.82 0.36 -6.68
C ASN A 150 6.89 -0.20 -5.75
N GLN A 151 7.69 -1.17 -6.18
CA GLN A 151 8.85 -1.65 -5.44
C GLN A 151 9.86 -0.51 -5.23
N TRP A 152 10.10 0.32 -6.25
CA TRP A 152 10.93 1.52 -6.09
C TRP A 152 10.36 2.47 -5.03
N MET A 153 9.08 2.83 -5.11
CA MET A 153 8.45 3.72 -4.12
C MET A 153 8.44 3.11 -2.72
N LEU A 154 8.29 1.79 -2.59
CA LEU A 154 8.41 1.09 -1.32
C LEU A 154 9.82 1.22 -0.73
N LYS A 155 10.87 1.08 -1.55
CA LYS A 155 12.26 1.33 -1.12
C LYS A 155 12.45 2.77 -0.65
N VAL A 156 11.86 3.75 -1.33
CA VAL A 156 11.92 5.18 -0.92
C VAL A 156 11.27 5.41 0.45
N LEU A 157 10.14 4.74 0.75
CA LEU A 157 9.51 4.80 2.08
C LEU A 157 10.35 4.15 3.18
N LEU A 158 11.07 3.07 2.85
CA LEU A 158 11.93 2.33 3.79
C LEU A 158 13.31 2.96 3.97
N ALA A 159 13.74 3.81 3.03
CA ALA A 159 15.09 4.37 2.98
C ALA A 159 15.58 5.02 4.27
N PRO A 160 14.78 5.80 5.03
CA PRO A 160 15.20 6.39 6.30
C PRO A 160 15.66 5.36 7.35
N GLU A 161 15.21 4.11 7.25
CA GLU A 161 15.47 3.04 8.22
C GLU A 161 16.51 2.03 7.75
N VAL A 162 16.95 2.12 6.49
CA VAL A 162 18.00 1.26 5.91
C VAL A 162 19.31 2.05 5.87
N PRO A 163 20.46 1.47 6.27
CA PRO A 163 21.77 2.13 6.15
C PRO A 163 22.08 2.63 4.73
N GLU A 164 22.80 3.75 4.61
CA GLU A 164 23.05 4.42 3.33
C GLU A 164 23.90 3.61 2.36
N GLU A 165 24.83 2.85 2.91
CA GLU A 165 25.68 1.92 2.19
C GLU A 165 24.91 0.70 1.64
N LEU A 166 23.67 0.45 2.10
CA LEU A 166 22.86 -0.70 1.72
C LEU A 166 21.67 -0.39 0.81
N LEU A 167 21.28 0.89 0.71
CA LEU A 167 20.22 1.35 -0.19
C LEU A 167 20.43 2.82 -0.58
N SER A 168 20.59 3.06 -1.88
CA SER A 168 20.63 4.41 -2.46
C SER A 168 19.21 4.87 -2.79
N ALA A 169 18.63 5.70 -1.93
CA ALA A 169 17.31 6.26 -2.16
C ALA A 169 17.14 7.59 -1.41
N PRO A 170 16.23 8.48 -1.87
CA PRO A 170 15.86 9.69 -1.15
C PRO A 170 15.41 9.38 0.29
N ARG A 171 16.07 10.01 1.26
CA ARG A 171 15.76 9.88 2.69
C ARG A 171 14.87 11.03 3.12
N GLY A 172 13.66 10.73 3.59
CA GLY A 172 12.72 11.74 4.06
C GLY A 172 11.43 11.15 4.60
N GLN A 173 10.65 11.99 5.28
CA GLN A 173 9.28 11.68 5.67
C GLN A 173 8.31 12.37 4.70
N TYR A 174 7.31 11.62 4.23
CA TYR A 174 6.38 12.10 3.21
C TYR A 174 4.98 12.10 3.77
N ARG A 175 4.25 13.21 3.67
CA ARG A 175 2.88 13.36 4.17
C ARG A 175 1.82 12.84 3.21
N ASN A 176 2.14 12.79 1.92
CA ASN A 176 1.17 12.44 0.88
C ASN A 176 1.85 11.92 -0.39
N ALA A 177 1.03 11.39 -1.31
CA ALA A 177 1.47 10.83 -2.58
C ALA A 177 2.27 11.83 -3.44
N SER A 178 1.94 13.12 -3.44
CA SER A 178 2.65 14.12 -4.24
C SER A 178 4.09 14.34 -3.74
N GLN A 179 4.30 14.35 -2.43
CA GLN A 179 5.65 14.42 -1.85
C GLN A 179 6.46 13.17 -2.16
N LEU A 180 5.86 11.98 -2.00
CA LEU A 180 6.49 10.72 -2.38
C LEU A 180 6.84 10.68 -3.87
N ALA A 181 5.94 11.15 -4.74
CA ALA A 181 6.16 11.21 -6.19
C ALA A 181 7.40 12.05 -6.55
N ARG A 182 7.51 13.23 -5.92
CA ARG A 182 8.64 14.14 -6.12
C ARG A 182 9.95 13.50 -5.70
N ALA A 183 9.99 12.89 -4.51
CA ALA A 183 11.18 12.23 -4.00
C ALA A 183 11.57 11.03 -4.88
N ALA A 184 10.60 10.16 -5.17
CA ALA A 184 10.82 8.97 -5.99
C ALA A 184 11.03 9.27 -7.49
N LYS A 185 10.86 10.53 -7.93
CA LYS A 185 10.92 10.94 -9.35
C LYS A 185 10.01 10.08 -10.24
N VAL A 186 8.73 10.05 -9.88
CA VAL A 186 7.65 9.37 -10.62
C VAL A 186 6.47 10.31 -10.82
N SER A 187 5.50 9.91 -11.64
CA SER A 187 4.27 10.69 -11.79
C SER A 187 3.46 10.71 -10.49
N VAL A 188 2.77 11.82 -10.23
CA VAL A 188 1.85 11.94 -9.08
C VAL A 188 0.77 10.86 -9.13
N MET A 189 0.27 10.53 -10.32
CA MET A 189 -0.72 9.47 -10.50
C MET A 189 -0.20 8.08 -10.11
N SER A 190 1.05 7.76 -10.45
CA SER A 190 1.67 6.49 -10.03
C SER A 190 1.78 6.40 -8.52
N ALA A 191 2.26 7.47 -7.87
CA ALA A 191 2.37 7.52 -6.42
C ALA A 191 1.00 7.49 -5.73
N PHE A 192 0.01 8.19 -6.28
CA PHE A 192 -1.36 8.18 -5.73
C PHE A 192 -1.95 6.78 -5.74
N ARG A 193 -1.88 6.07 -6.88
CA ARG A 193 -2.35 4.68 -6.98
C ARG A 193 -1.65 3.76 -6.00
N PHE A 194 -0.33 3.91 -5.84
CA PHE A 194 0.45 3.10 -4.90
C PHE A 194 0.08 3.39 -3.44
N VAL A 195 -0.03 4.65 -3.04
CA VAL A 195 -0.43 5.05 -1.68
C VAL A 195 -1.86 4.60 -1.38
N GLN A 196 -2.79 4.79 -2.32
CA GLN A 196 -4.17 4.30 -2.17
C GLN A 196 -4.19 2.79 -1.98
N GLN A 197 -3.40 2.06 -2.77
CA GLN A 197 -3.32 0.61 -2.64
C GLN A 197 -2.76 0.17 -1.28
N LEU A 198 -1.68 0.81 -0.81
CA LEU A 198 -1.16 0.53 0.53
C LEU A 198 -2.19 0.84 1.63
N GLN A 199 -2.97 1.90 1.47
CA GLN A 199 -4.04 2.26 2.41
C GLN A 199 -5.18 1.23 2.39
N ASP A 200 -5.68 0.89 1.21
CA ASP A 200 -6.78 -0.07 1.01
C ASP A 200 -6.44 -1.47 1.54
N GLU A 201 -5.16 -1.87 1.46
CA GLU A 201 -4.65 -3.14 1.96
C GLU A 201 -4.19 -3.07 3.45
N GLY A 202 -4.27 -1.89 4.07
CA GLY A 202 -3.99 -1.68 5.49
C GLY A 202 -2.50 -1.72 5.85
N TYR A 203 -1.63 -1.26 4.96
CA TYR A 203 -0.18 -1.12 5.16
C TYR A 203 0.27 0.29 5.53
N LEU A 204 -0.63 1.26 5.60
CA LEU A 204 -0.33 2.61 6.10
C LEU A 204 -1.01 2.85 7.44
N SER A 205 -0.28 3.48 8.36
CA SER A 205 -0.84 3.96 9.63
C SER A 205 -1.87 5.07 9.37
N GLU A 206 -3.05 4.95 9.98
CA GLU A 206 -4.07 6.01 9.96
C GLU A 206 -3.81 7.10 11.00
N SER A 207 -3.01 6.82 12.03
CA SER A 207 -2.73 7.75 13.13
C SER A 207 -1.49 8.61 12.90
N ASN A 208 -0.63 8.25 11.94
CA ASN A 208 0.60 8.98 11.67
C ASN A 208 0.38 10.08 10.61
N PRO A 209 0.82 11.33 10.84
CA PRO A 209 0.73 12.41 9.84
C PRO A 209 1.60 12.19 8.59
N TYR A 210 2.48 11.19 8.61
CA TYR A 210 3.33 10.77 7.49
C TYR A 210 2.95 9.37 7.00
N LEU A 211 3.22 9.10 5.72
CA LEU A 211 3.11 7.80 5.07
C LEU A 211 4.02 6.78 5.76
N SER A 212 3.49 6.14 6.80
CA SER A 212 4.23 5.25 7.68
C SER A 212 3.74 3.83 7.51
N LEU A 213 4.66 2.94 7.12
CA LEU A 213 4.35 1.54 6.87
C LEU A 213 4.09 0.80 8.18
N VAL A 214 2.97 0.09 8.24
CA VAL A 214 2.56 -0.84 9.31
C VAL A 214 2.41 -2.26 8.75
N ARG A 215 2.27 -3.25 9.63
CA ARG A 215 2.16 -4.67 9.26
C ARG A 215 3.31 -5.12 8.35
N ARG A 216 4.51 -4.62 8.64
CA ARG A 216 5.69 -4.77 7.77
C ARG A 216 6.10 -6.23 7.58
N GLU A 217 5.96 -7.07 8.60
CA GLU A 217 6.23 -8.51 8.50
C GLU A 217 5.39 -9.18 7.40
N ASP A 218 4.10 -8.83 7.31
CA ASP A 218 3.19 -9.32 6.27
C ASP A 218 3.52 -8.72 4.90
N LEU A 219 3.79 -7.41 4.84
CA LEU A 219 4.17 -6.73 3.60
C LEU A 219 5.44 -7.34 2.96
N PHE A 220 6.48 -7.56 3.78
CA PHE A 220 7.75 -8.15 3.34
C PHE A 220 7.56 -9.60 2.89
N ARG A 221 6.78 -10.41 3.62
CA ARG A 221 6.44 -11.78 3.21
C ARG A 221 5.76 -11.82 1.85
N ARG A 222 4.80 -10.91 1.61
CA ARG A 222 4.12 -10.81 0.29
C ARG A 222 5.07 -10.32 -0.81
N TRP A 223 6.03 -9.45 -0.48
CA TRP A 223 7.05 -9.03 -1.44
C TRP A 223 7.88 -10.21 -1.92
N GLN A 224 8.39 -11.05 -1.00
CA GLN A 224 9.10 -12.28 -1.36
C GLN A 224 8.23 -13.23 -2.21
N ALA A 225 6.98 -13.45 -1.80
CA ALA A 225 6.06 -14.30 -2.56
C ALA A 225 5.81 -13.78 -3.99
N SER A 226 5.85 -12.46 -4.21
CA SER A 226 5.67 -11.86 -5.53
C SER A 226 6.86 -12.03 -6.48
N ALA A 227 8.04 -12.35 -5.92
CA ALA A 227 9.29 -12.45 -6.65
C ALA A 227 9.54 -13.83 -7.28
N VAL A 228 8.70 -14.82 -6.96
CA VAL A 228 8.74 -16.14 -7.60
C VAL A 228 8.26 -16.01 -9.04
N ARG A 229 9.19 -15.73 -9.95
CA ARG A 229 8.94 -15.62 -11.39
C ARG A 229 10.09 -16.28 -12.16
N SER A 230 9.75 -16.95 -13.27
CA SER A 230 10.76 -17.35 -14.24
C SER A 230 11.38 -16.09 -14.84
N LEU A 231 12.70 -15.95 -14.71
CA LEU A 231 13.46 -14.82 -15.23
C LEU A 231 14.36 -15.29 -16.37
N LYS A 232 14.52 -14.42 -17.37
CA LYS A 232 15.40 -14.69 -18.50
C LYS A 232 16.84 -14.64 -18.04
N GLU A 233 17.55 -15.75 -18.19
CA GLU A 233 18.94 -15.92 -17.84
C GLU A 233 19.74 -16.38 -19.06
N VAL A 234 20.98 -15.91 -19.16
CA VAL A 234 21.93 -16.32 -20.20
C VAL A 234 23.25 -16.64 -19.51
N PRO A 235 23.64 -17.92 -19.43
CA PRO A 235 24.94 -18.34 -18.95
C PRO A 235 26.04 -17.84 -19.90
N MET A 236 27.07 -17.16 -19.37
CA MET A 236 28.12 -16.53 -20.16
C MET A 236 29.53 -16.99 -19.76
N ARG A 237 30.44 -16.92 -20.71
CA ARG A 237 31.90 -17.04 -20.53
C ARG A 237 32.61 -15.85 -21.13
N TYR A 238 33.78 -15.54 -20.60
CA TYR A 238 34.70 -14.57 -21.18
C TYR A 238 35.33 -15.14 -22.46
N LEU A 239 35.47 -14.30 -23.48
CA LEU A 239 36.19 -14.62 -24.71
C LEU A 239 37.71 -14.57 -24.47
N LEU A 240 38.17 -13.53 -23.78
CA LEU A 240 39.56 -13.33 -23.43
C LEU A 240 39.82 -13.82 -21.99
N LYS A 241 40.89 -14.60 -21.82
CA LYS A 241 41.39 -14.99 -20.50
C LYS A 241 41.88 -13.75 -19.76
N GLY A 242 41.65 -13.69 -18.45
CA GLY A 242 42.08 -12.60 -17.58
C GLY A 242 41.59 -12.78 -16.16
N ASP A 243 41.87 -11.81 -15.29
CA ASP A 243 41.31 -11.78 -13.94
C ASP A 243 39.78 -11.56 -14.00
N PRO A 244 38.96 -12.52 -13.56
CA PRO A 244 37.50 -12.40 -13.59
C PRO A 244 36.99 -11.20 -12.80
N ARG A 245 37.65 -10.83 -11.69
CA ARG A 245 37.24 -9.69 -10.86
C ARG A 245 37.45 -8.36 -11.59
N ALA A 246 38.59 -8.18 -12.25
CA ALA A 246 38.84 -7.00 -13.08
C ALA A 246 37.85 -6.90 -14.25
N GLN A 247 37.56 -8.02 -14.92
CA GLN A 247 36.59 -8.06 -16.02
C GLN A 247 35.17 -7.70 -15.56
N LEU A 248 34.75 -8.23 -14.41
CA LEU A 248 33.47 -7.92 -13.80
C LEU A 248 33.39 -6.43 -13.41
N ARG A 249 34.41 -5.88 -12.77
CA ARG A 249 34.45 -4.45 -12.41
C ARG A 249 34.32 -3.54 -13.65
N LYS A 250 35.01 -3.87 -14.74
CA LYS A 250 34.90 -3.15 -16.01
C LYS A 250 33.47 -3.21 -16.58
N MET A 251 32.83 -4.37 -16.51
CA MET A 251 31.45 -4.57 -16.96
C MET A 251 30.47 -3.68 -16.17
N LEU A 252 30.58 -3.71 -14.84
CA LEU A 252 29.71 -2.96 -13.92
C LEU A 252 29.92 -1.44 -14.03
N GLY A 253 31.15 -1.00 -14.35
CA GLY A 253 31.49 0.41 -14.56
C GLY A 253 30.77 1.07 -15.74
N SER A 254 30.22 0.28 -16.67
CA SER A 254 29.45 0.81 -17.81
C SER A 254 28.10 1.45 -17.43
N GLY A 255 27.63 1.25 -16.19
CA GLY A 255 26.35 1.76 -15.70
C GLY A 255 25.12 0.99 -16.20
N ARG A 256 25.29 -0.05 -17.02
CA ARG A 256 24.20 -0.85 -17.60
C ARG A 256 23.95 -2.19 -16.89
N ALA A 257 24.69 -2.44 -15.82
CA ALA A 257 24.70 -3.72 -15.12
C ALA A 257 25.02 -3.55 -13.64
N CYS A 258 24.55 -4.49 -12.82
CA CYS A 258 24.86 -4.54 -11.40
C CYS A 258 24.96 -5.98 -10.88
N LEU A 259 25.75 -6.19 -9.83
CA LEU A 259 25.78 -7.47 -9.13
C LEU A 259 24.40 -7.78 -8.55
N ALA A 260 24.04 -9.05 -8.57
CA ALA A 260 22.76 -9.56 -8.10
C ALA A 260 22.93 -10.84 -7.26
N LEU A 261 21.86 -11.25 -6.58
CA LEU A 261 21.80 -12.47 -5.76
C LEU A 261 23.03 -12.59 -4.82
N PHE A 262 23.68 -13.76 -4.77
CA PHE A 262 24.80 -14.03 -3.87
C PHE A 262 26.02 -13.14 -4.13
N ALA A 263 26.31 -12.80 -5.38
CA ALA A 263 27.41 -11.90 -5.71
C ALA A 263 27.18 -10.49 -5.16
N ALA A 264 25.93 -10.03 -5.14
CA ALA A 264 25.58 -8.79 -4.46
C ALA A 264 25.64 -8.92 -2.95
N ALA A 265 25.14 -10.03 -2.38
CA ALA A 265 25.25 -10.28 -0.93
C ALA A 265 26.71 -10.23 -0.46
N ASP A 266 27.63 -10.86 -1.19
CA ASP A 266 29.07 -10.84 -0.91
C ASP A 266 29.65 -9.43 -1.01
N ALA A 267 29.34 -8.68 -2.08
CA ALA A 267 29.78 -7.30 -2.24
C ALA A 267 29.27 -6.37 -1.11
N LEU A 268 28.11 -6.66 -0.52
CA LEU A 268 27.54 -5.97 0.64
C LEU A 268 28.08 -6.48 1.99
N LYS A 269 29.03 -7.43 2.01
CA LYS A 269 29.56 -8.10 3.21
C LYS A 269 28.50 -8.85 4.03
N LEU A 270 27.48 -9.34 3.32
CA LEU A 270 26.36 -10.11 3.86
C LEU A 270 26.31 -11.53 3.27
N GLY A 271 27.16 -11.87 2.31
CA GLY A 271 27.20 -13.18 1.65
C GLY A 271 27.93 -14.24 2.48
N PHE A 272 27.48 -15.50 2.35
CA PHE A 272 28.22 -16.67 2.82
C PHE A 272 28.15 -17.85 1.85
N VAL A 273 27.31 -17.77 0.81
CA VAL A 273 27.16 -18.82 -0.19
C VAL A 273 28.29 -18.71 -1.20
N GLU A 274 29.08 -19.77 -1.32
CA GLU A 274 30.21 -19.89 -2.25
C GLU A 274 29.93 -20.92 -3.34
N GLY A 275 30.75 -20.94 -4.39
CA GLY A 275 30.69 -21.94 -5.47
C GLY A 275 29.58 -21.73 -6.51
N VAL A 276 28.77 -20.68 -6.39
CA VAL A 276 27.75 -20.31 -7.39
C VAL A 276 28.34 -19.25 -8.33
N PRO A 277 28.15 -19.36 -9.67
CA PRO A 277 28.57 -18.32 -10.60
C PRO A 277 27.94 -16.96 -10.25
N PRO A 278 28.68 -15.85 -10.41
CA PRO A 278 28.15 -14.53 -10.12
C PRO A 278 26.99 -14.18 -11.05
N TYR A 279 25.89 -13.71 -10.45
CA TYR A 279 24.75 -13.18 -11.18
C TYR A 279 24.93 -11.68 -11.41
N VAL A 280 24.65 -11.24 -12.64
CA VAL A 280 24.69 -9.84 -13.03
C VAL A 280 23.35 -9.46 -13.64
N TYR A 281 22.69 -8.48 -13.03
CA TYR A 281 21.48 -7.89 -13.60
C TYR A 281 21.79 -6.94 -14.74
N VAL A 282 20.97 -7.04 -15.79
CA VAL A 282 20.89 -6.08 -16.89
C VAL A 282 19.42 -5.68 -17.10
N GLU A 283 19.17 -4.48 -17.63
CA GLU A 283 17.79 -4.00 -17.83
C GLU A 283 16.97 -4.89 -18.76
N ARG A 284 17.58 -5.36 -19.86
CA ARG A 284 16.88 -6.17 -20.87
C ARG A 284 17.83 -7.09 -21.62
N ILE A 285 17.46 -8.37 -21.73
CA ILE A 285 18.22 -9.36 -22.51
C ILE A 285 17.61 -9.50 -23.91
N GLN A 286 18.25 -8.84 -24.87
CA GLN A 286 17.97 -8.93 -26.30
C GLN A 286 19.30 -9.06 -27.08
N PRO A 287 19.32 -9.66 -28.29
CA PRO A 287 20.55 -9.84 -29.06
C PRO A 287 21.38 -8.55 -29.23
N SER A 288 20.70 -7.42 -29.51
CA SER A 288 21.30 -6.08 -29.63
C SER A 288 21.93 -5.55 -28.33
N ASN A 289 21.42 -5.93 -27.17
CA ASN A 289 21.97 -5.52 -25.88
C ASN A 289 23.13 -6.41 -25.45
N LEU A 290 23.14 -7.67 -25.88
CA LEU A 290 24.21 -8.60 -25.57
C LEU A 290 25.50 -8.28 -26.32
N SER A 291 25.42 -7.73 -27.54
CA SER A 291 26.59 -7.33 -28.34
C SER A 291 27.39 -6.18 -27.73
N VAL A 292 26.81 -5.41 -26.80
CA VAL A 292 27.53 -4.40 -26.01
C VAL A 292 28.64 -5.05 -25.17
N TRP A 293 28.44 -6.30 -24.75
CA TRP A 293 29.41 -7.05 -23.95
C TRP A 293 30.38 -7.82 -24.84
N LYS A 294 31.23 -7.09 -25.58
CA LYS A 294 32.15 -7.64 -26.59
C LYS A 294 33.09 -8.75 -26.10
N ASN A 295 33.37 -8.84 -24.80
CA ASN A 295 34.21 -9.87 -24.20
C ASN A 295 33.41 -11.05 -23.61
N LEU A 296 32.09 -11.12 -23.82
CA LEU A 296 31.25 -12.21 -23.35
C LEU A 296 30.68 -12.98 -24.52
N ARG A 297 30.62 -14.30 -24.38
CA ARG A 297 29.85 -15.19 -25.25
C ARG A 297 28.96 -16.10 -24.42
N ARG A 298 27.90 -16.61 -25.06
CA ARG A 298 27.03 -17.63 -24.44
C ARG A 298 27.83 -18.92 -24.22
N CYS A 299 27.49 -19.62 -23.13
CA CYS A 299 28.00 -20.97 -22.89
C CYS A 299 27.42 -21.94 -23.93
N GLY A 300 28.23 -22.91 -24.36
CA GLY A 300 27.77 -24.10 -25.04
C GLY A 300 27.11 -25.10 -24.06
N PRO A 301 26.47 -26.17 -24.57
CA PRO A 301 25.68 -27.12 -23.77
C PRO A 301 26.43 -27.80 -22.61
N SER A 302 27.76 -27.91 -22.68
CA SER A 302 28.59 -28.61 -21.68
C SER A 302 29.59 -27.69 -20.97
N GLU A 303 29.50 -26.38 -21.18
CA GLU A 303 30.44 -25.44 -20.58
C GLU A 303 29.89 -24.88 -19.26
N SER A 304 30.74 -24.86 -18.22
CA SER A 304 30.41 -24.15 -16.99
C SER A 304 30.43 -22.62 -17.22
N PRO A 305 29.42 -21.87 -16.73
CA PRO A 305 29.42 -20.42 -16.84
C PRO A 305 30.42 -19.77 -15.89
N GLU A 306 31.05 -18.69 -16.36
CA GLU A 306 31.89 -17.82 -15.53
C GLU A 306 31.06 -16.69 -14.90
N LEU A 307 29.91 -16.36 -15.50
CA LEU A 307 28.87 -15.50 -14.92
C LEU A 307 27.52 -15.82 -15.54
N ILE A 308 26.44 -15.37 -14.89
CA ILE A 308 25.08 -15.46 -15.42
C ILE A 308 24.51 -14.06 -15.60
N LEU A 309 24.17 -13.70 -16.84
CA LEU A 309 23.38 -12.50 -17.09
C LEU A 309 21.93 -12.80 -16.83
N ARG A 310 21.29 -12.00 -15.98
CA ARG A 310 19.88 -12.12 -15.67
C ARG A 310 19.17 -10.81 -15.99
N GLN A 311 18.00 -10.89 -16.61
CA GLN A 311 17.17 -9.71 -16.79
C GLN A 311 16.59 -9.29 -15.42
N ALA A 312 16.75 -8.03 -15.05
CA ALA A 312 16.21 -7.50 -13.81
C ALA A 312 14.67 -7.65 -13.79
N PRO A 313 14.07 -8.20 -12.70
CA PRO A 313 12.61 -8.36 -12.60
C PRO A 313 11.87 -7.03 -12.49
N ALA A 314 12.51 -6.06 -11.87
CA ALA A 314 12.00 -4.72 -11.63
C ALA A 314 13.13 -3.70 -11.91
N PRO A 315 13.44 -3.39 -13.18
CA PRO A 315 14.58 -2.56 -13.54
C PRO A 315 14.58 -1.18 -12.86
N GLN A 316 13.44 -0.49 -12.77
CA GLN A 316 13.37 0.81 -12.09
C GLN A 316 13.68 0.66 -10.59
N SER A 317 13.17 -0.37 -9.93
CA SER A 317 13.47 -0.66 -8.52
C SER A 317 14.93 -1.04 -8.28
N VAL A 318 15.51 -1.88 -9.15
CA VAL A 318 16.89 -2.39 -9.05
C VAL A 318 17.90 -1.27 -9.29
N PHE A 319 17.81 -0.59 -10.43
CA PHE A 319 18.85 0.34 -10.86
C PHE A 319 18.78 1.70 -10.16
N ARG A 320 17.59 2.13 -9.69
CA ARG A 320 17.47 3.36 -8.88
C ARG A 320 17.95 3.15 -7.44
N GLY A 321 17.74 1.96 -6.87
CA GLY A 321 18.16 1.61 -5.50
C GLY A 321 19.64 1.26 -5.34
N LEU A 322 20.32 1.07 -6.46
CA LEU A 322 21.68 0.54 -6.55
C LEU A 322 22.71 1.27 -5.69
N VAL A 323 23.57 0.49 -5.05
CA VAL A 323 24.71 0.96 -4.23
C VAL A 323 26.05 0.62 -4.89
N ARG A 324 27.15 1.22 -4.39
CA ARG A 324 28.51 1.03 -4.93
C ARG A 324 29.55 0.70 -3.86
N PRO A 325 29.42 -0.42 -3.12
CA PRO A 325 30.47 -0.87 -2.22
C PRO A 325 31.77 -1.06 -2.99
N ASN A 326 32.84 -0.38 -2.56
CA ASN A 326 34.16 -0.42 -3.21
C ASN A 326 34.11 -0.13 -4.73
N GLY A 327 33.20 0.76 -5.15
CA GLY A 327 33.04 1.15 -6.56
C GLY A 327 32.32 0.14 -7.45
N MET A 328 31.85 -1.00 -6.91
CA MET A 328 31.13 -2.01 -7.70
C MET A 328 29.63 -1.77 -7.67
N ALA A 329 29.03 -1.56 -8.84
CA ALA A 329 27.59 -1.39 -8.99
C ALA A 329 26.85 -2.66 -8.49
N THR A 330 26.08 -2.55 -7.42
CA THR A 330 25.52 -3.68 -6.66
C THR A 330 24.07 -3.44 -6.30
N SER A 331 23.21 -4.44 -6.47
CA SER A 331 21.79 -4.35 -6.07
C SER A 331 21.68 -4.07 -4.57
N ASP A 332 20.68 -3.27 -4.16
CA ASP A 332 20.46 -2.94 -2.75
C ASP A 332 20.05 -4.15 -1.89
N VAL A 333 20.19 -4.01 -0.58
CA VAL A 333 19.94 -5.10 0.38
C VAL A 333 18.51 -5.65 0.33
N LEU A 334 17.51 -4.81 0.03
CA LEU A 334 16.11 -5.26 -0.06
C LEU A 334 15.94 -6.13 -1.30
N GLN A 335 16.51 -5.70 -2.43
CA GLN A 335 16.51 -6.48 -3.65
C GLN A 335 17.22 -7.83 -3.47
N VAL A 336 18.43 -7.83 -2.88
CA VAL A 336 19.19 -9.06 -2.62
C VAL A 336 18.40 -10.02 -1.73
N TRP A 337 17.79 -9.51 -0.66
CA TRP A 337 16.97 -10.31 0.25
C TRP A 337 15.76 -10.97 -0.44
N VAL A 338 15.10 -10.25 -1.35
CA VAL A 338 14.00 -10.80 -2.14
C VAL A 338 14.50 -11.88 -3.10
N ASP A 339 15.57 -11.61 -3.85
CA ASP A 339 16.03 -12.47 -4.94
C ASP A 339 16.65 -13.78 -4.47
N VAL A 340 17.37 -13.77 -3.34
CA VAL A 340 17.99 -15.00 -2.82
C VAL A 340 16.96 -15.90 -2.14
N SER A 341 15.82 -15.37 -1.69
CA SER A 341 14.87 -16.10 -0.84
C SER A 341 14.33 -17.41 -1.42
N SER A 342 14.21 -17.50 -2.74
CA SER A 342 13.73 -18.67 -3.47
C SER A 342 14.82 -19.41 -4.25
N HIS A 343 16.09 -19.00 -4.11
CA HIS A 343 17.19 -19.62 -4.84
C HIS A 343 17.53 -21.01 -4.26
N PRO A 344 17.68 -22.06 -5.08
CA PRO A 344 17.90 -23.44 -4.61
C PRO A 344 19.20 -23.63 -3.81
N SER A 345 20.27 -22.90 -4.15
CA SER A 345 21.57 -22.95 -3.46
C SER A 345 21.57 -22.26 -2.09
N ARG A 346 20.84 -22.81 -1.11
CA ARG A 346 20.75 -22.26 0.27
C ARG A 346 20.26 -20.79 0.32
N GLY A 347 19.45 -20.40 -0.66
CA GLY A 347 18.99 -19.04 -0.81
C GLY A 347 18.15 -18.53 0.37
N ARG A 348 17.35 -19.43 0.97
CA ARG A 348 16.57 -19.13 2.17
C ARG A 348 17.45 -18.75 3.36
N GLU A 349 18.52 -19.51 3.60
CA GLU A 349 19.48 -19.23 4.68
C GLU A 349 20.20 -17.88 4.45
N GLN A 350 20.54 -17.56 3.20
CA GLN A 350 21.09 -16.26 2.83
C GLN A 350 20.11 -15.11 3.10
N ALA A 351 18.83 -15.28 2.78
CA ALA A 351 17.79 -14.30 3.07
C ALA A 351 17.59 -14.13 4.60
N ASP A 352 17.61 -15.23 5.36
CA ASP A 352 17.48 -15.21 6.82
C ASP A 352 18.65 -14.49 7.49
N LEU A 353 19.88 -14.68 7.00
CA LEU A 353 21.05 -13.93 7.47
C LEU A 353 20.89 -12.42 7.23
N ILE A 354 20.49 -12.02 6.02
CA ILE A 354 20.25 -10.60 5.68
C ILE A 354 19.15 -10.02 6.57
N ARG A 355 18.07 -10.78 6.79
CA ARG A 355 16.99 -10.39 7.70
C ARG A 355 17.54 -10.13 9.10
N LYS A 356 18.25 -11.09 9.69
CA LYS A 356 18.80 -10.98 11.05
C LYS A 356 19.80 -9.82 11.20
N ARG A 357 20.69 -9.62 10.23
CA ARG A 357 21.76 -8.60 10.35
C ARG A 357 21.29 -7.19 10.04
N VAL A 358 20.29 -7.03 9.16
CA VAL A 358 19.91 -5.72 8.64
C VAL A 358 18.40 -5.47 8.78
N LEU A 359 17.58 -6.32 8.16
CA LEU A 359 16.17 -5.98 7.94
C LEU A 359 15.29 -6.18 9.17
N GLU A 360 15.73 -6.91 10.19
CA GLU A 360 14.94 -7.16 11.39
C GLU A 360 14.52 -5.85 12.07
N ARG A 361 15.39 -4.83 12.07
CA ARG A 361 15.11 -3.50 12.63
C ARG A 361 14.13 -2.68 11.77
N VAL A 362 14.03 -3.01 10.49
CA VAL A 362 13.15 -2.34 9.51
C VAL A 362 11.78 -3.03 9.51
N ILE A 363 11.76 -4.35 9.68
CA ILE A 363 10.56 -5.17 9.64
C ILE A 363 9.83 -5.14 10.98
N LYS A 364 10.55 -5.18 12.11
CA LYS A 364 9.94 -5.02 13.43
C LYS A 364 9.62 -3.54 13.63
N GLU A 365 8.33 -3.24 13.80
CA GLU A 365 7.89 -1.90 14.17
C GLU A 365 8.58 -1.49 15.48
N LYS A 366 9.14 -0.28 15.52
CA LYS A 366 9.56 0.32 16.79
C LYS A 366 8.28 0.49 17.63
N ARG A 367 8.20 -0.27 18.72
CA ARG A 367 7.11 -0.14 19.71
C ARG A 367 7.06 1.25 20.30
#